data_AF-A0A3E0UF45-F1
#
_entry.id   AF-A0A3E0UF45-F1
#
_cell.length_a   1.000
_cell.length_b   1.000
_cell.length_c   1.000
_cell.angle_alpha   90.00
_cell.angle_beta   90.00
_cell.angle_gamma   90.00
#
_symmetry.space_group_name_H-M   'P 1'
#
loop_
_entity.id
_entity.type
_entity.pdbx_description
1 polymer ?
#
loop_
_entity_poly.entity_id
_entity_poly.type
_entity_poly.pdbx_seq_one_letter_code
_entity_poly.pdbx_strand_id
1 'polypeptide(L)'
;MKRKPLRLDEYGIESLLVRAQKWLYNYEPQRVWYPQELYGKSLSAGDFVESFKDACESNRNSFIQELQNNNNMYAIWTESRPYSKLWDLKYIGQRHSTGIKDRLRNHLFGAPFGEGKKPKSKFKNIIDSLNSGKMIYVSYVQVSPESLRTFIEHSLICINKKRAKLCGTVMVLKILTEIYKSYKPQV
;
A
#
# COMPACT_ATOMS: atom_id res chain seq x y z
N MET A 1 -6.78 -14.67 14.03
CA MET A 1 -7.79 -15.01 12.99
C MET A 1 -7.07 -15.14 11.64
N LYS A 2 -7.02 -16.33 11.01
CA LYS A 2 -6.39 -16.50 9.69
C LYS A 2 -7.27 -15.83 8.64
N ARG A 3 -6.72 -14.87 7.88
CA ARG A 3 -7.48 -14.12 6.86
C ARG A 3 -7.67 -15.04 5.65
N LYS A 4 -8.92 -15.24 5.23
CA LYS A 4 -9.23 -16.05 4.04
C LYS A 4 -8.88 -15.28 2.77
N PRO A 5 -8.36 -15.93 1.72
CA PRO A 5 -8.18 -15.32 0.41
C PRO A 5 -9.50 -14.77 -0.13
N LEU A 6 -9.47 -13.60 -0.75
CA LEU A 6 -10.58 -13.09 -1.54
C LEU A 6 -10.67 -13.83 -2.87
N ARG A 7 -11.76 -14.56 -3.07
CA ARG A 7 -12.04 -15.30 -4.31
C ARG A 7 -13.18 -14.67 -5.08
N LEU A 8 -13.27 -14.96 -6.38
CA LEU A 8 -14.51 -14.75 -7.13
C LEU A 8 -15.65 -15.51 -6.42
N ASP A 9 -16.80 -14.88 -6.38
CA ASP A 9 -18.06 -15.44 -5.89
C ASP A 9 -19.11 -15.37 -7.01
N GLU A 10 -20.34 -15.74 -6.70
CA GLU A 10 -21.48 -15.68 -7.62
C GLU A 10 -21.77 -14.27 -8.17
N TYR A 11 -21.26 -13.22 -7.52
CA TYR A 11 -21.39 -11.82 -7.94
C TYR A 11 -20.19 -11.33 -8.78
N GLY A 12 -19.25 -12.22 -9.11
CA GLY A 12 -18.20 -11.98 -10.09
C GLY A 12 -17.13 -10.96 -9.67
N ILE A 13 -16.54 -10.31 -10.67
CA ILE A 13 -15.34 -9.48 -10.50
C ILE A 13 -15.61 -8.17 -9.74
N GLU A 14 -16.82 -7.62 -9.86
CA GLU A 14 -17.21 -6.38 -9.19
C GLU A 14 -17.29 -6.58 -7.68
N SER A 15 -17.91 -7.67 -7.22
CA SER A 15 -17.91 -8.05 -5.81
C SER A 15 -16.49 -8.25 -5.27
N LEU A 16 -15.63 -8.92 -6.03
CA LEU A 16 -14.23 -9.10 -5.64
C LEU A 16 -13.52 -7.75 -5.47
N LEU A 17 -13.73 -6.81 -6.37
CA LEU A 17 -13.16 -5.47 -6.28
C LEU A 17 -13.68 -4.68 -5.07
N VAL A 18 -14.98 -4.72 -4.81
CA VAL A 18 -15.59 -4.07 -3.63
C VAL A 18 -15.04 -4.67 -2.34
N ARG A 19 -14.91 -6.00 -2.27
CA ARG A 19 -14.32 -6.68 -1.10
C ARG A 19 -12.84 -6.35 -0.94
N ALA A 20 -12.08 -6.30 -2.02
CA ALA A 20 -10.67 -5.90 -1.99
C ALA A 20 -10.51 -4.44 -1.53
N GLN A 21 -11.36 -3.53 -2.03
CA GLN A 21 -11.40 -2.15 -1.59
C GLN A 21 -11.71 -2.05 -0.10
N LYS A 22 -12.80 -2.69 0.36
CA LYS A 22 -13.18 -2.72 1.77
C LYS A 22 -12.05 -3.24 2.64
N TRP A 23 -11.38 -4.30 2.21
CA TRP A 23 -10.22 -4.87 2.91
C TRP A 23 -9.06 -3.90 3.03
N LEU A 24 -8.69 -3.26 1.93
CA LEU A 24 -7.53 -2.38 1.93
C LEU A 24 -7.84 -1.04 2.63
N TYR A 25 -9.06 -0.51 2.52
CA TYR A 25 -9.36 0.89 2.86
C TYR A 25 -10.12 1.05 4.18
N ASN A 26 -10.93 0.07 4.58
CA ASN A 26 -11.87 0.25 5.69
C ASN A 26 -11.44 -0.50 6.96
N TYR A 27 -10.43 -1.36 6.88
CA TYR A 27 -9.83 -1.96 8.07
C TYR A 27 -8.65 -1.12 8.52
N GLU A 28 -8.45 -1.06 9.84
CA GLU A 28 -7.31 -0.37 10.43
C GLU A 28 -6.00 -0.96 9.86
N PRO A 29 -5.21 -0.16 9.14
CA PRO A 29 -3.97 -0.63 8.55
C PRO A 29 -2.95 -0.88 9.67
N GLN A 30 -2.03 -1.82 9.44
CA GLN A 30 -0.98 -2.15 10.39
C GLN A 30 0.06 -1.03 10.41
N ARG A 31 0.37 -0.48 11.59
CA ARG A 31 1.44 0.51 11.75
C ARG A 31 2.80 -0.12 11.43
N VAL A 32 3.61 0.60 10.66
CA VAL A 32 5.02 0.27 10.48
C VAL A 32 5.82 1.11 11.47
N TRP A 33 6.58 0.44 12.34
CA TRP A 33 7.35 1.10 13.37
C TRP A 33 8.71 1.55 12.84
N TYR A 34 8.99 2.83 13.06
CA TYR A 34 10.29 3.45 12.81
C TYR A 34 10.79 4.08 14.10
N PRO A 35 12.12 4.11 14.32
CA PRO A 35 12.75 4.85 15.40
C PRO A 35 12.27 6.31 15.47
N GLN A 36 12.11 6.84 16.68
CA GLN A 36 11.55 8.18 16.91
C GLN A 36 12.45 9.26 16.30
N GLU A 37 13.75 8.99 16.21
CA GLU A 37 14.78 9.87 15.69
C GLU A 37 14.64 10.09 14.17
N LEU A 38 13.79 9.33 13.48
CA LEU A 38 13.55 9.53 12.05
C LEU A 38 12.38 10.48 11.76
N TYR A 39 11.58 10.83 12.76
CA TYR A 39 10.40 11.66 12.56
C TYR A 39 10.72 13.15 12.69
N GLY A 40 10.18 13.96 11.78
CA GLY A 40 10.23 15.42 11.88
C GLY A 40 11.62 16.02 11.63
N LYS A 41 12.60 15.22 11.18
CA LYS A 41 13.91 15.73 10.81
C LYS A 41 13.94 16.20 9.37
N SER A 42 14.60 17.32 9.10
CA SER A 42 14.91 17.75 7.74
C SER A 42 16.23 17.13 7.25
N LEU A 43 16.35 15.79 7.33
CA LEU A 43 17.54 15.09 6.84
C LEU A 43 17.54 15.03 5.31
N SER A 44 18.73 15.13 4.72
CA SER A 44 18.90 14.79 3.31
C SER A 44 18.63 13.29 3.10
N ALA A 45 18.29 12.90 1.88
CA ALA A 45 18.03 11.48 1.57
C ALA A 45 19.25 10.58 1.79
N GLY A 46 20.48 11.12 1.78
CA GLY A 46 21.70 10.37 2.08
C GLY A 46 21.85 10.10 3.57
N ASP A 47 21.82 11.16 4.39
CA ASP A 47 22.00 11.07 5.85
C ASP A 47 20.88 10.26 6.51
N PHE A 48 19.67 10.34 5.95
CA PHE A 48 18.55 9.53 6.39
C PHE A 48 18.84 8.04 6.19
N VAL A 49 19.39 7.64 5.05
CA VAL A 49 19.66 6.23 4.73
C VAL A 49 20.65 5.61 5.69
N GLU A 50 21.70 6.34 6.07
CA GLU A 50 22.70 5.88 7.02
C GLU A 50 22.07 5.68 8.41
N SER A 51 21.37 6.69 8.93
CA SER A 51 20.63 6.59 10.20
C SER A 51 19.54 5.50 10.18
N PHE A 52 18.97 5.23 9.00
CA PHE A 52 17.88 4.29 8.83
C PHE A 52 18.33 2.82 8.83
N LYS A 53 19.50 2.51 8.25
CA LYS A 53 20.02 1.14 8.13
C LYS A 53 20.13 0.49 9.51
N ASP A 54 20.82 1.16 10.42
CA ASP A 54 21.12 0.61 11.75
C ASP A 54 19.88 0.55 12.63
N ALA A 55 19.03 1.58 12.54
CA ALA A 55 17.91 1.74 13.46
C ALA A 55 16.68 0.91 13.06
N CYS A 56 16.56 0.48 11.79
CA CYS A 56 15.38 -0.24 11.30
C CYS A 56 15.57 -1.74 11.09
N GLU A 57 16.76 -2.31 11.32
CA GLU A 57 17.03 -3.73 11.03
C GLU A 57 16.11 -4.68 11.82
N SER A 58 15.99 -4.47 13.13
CA SER A 58 15.13 -5.29 14.01
C SER A 58 13.64 -5.13 13.68
N ASN A 59 13.17 -3.89 13.47
CA ASN A 59 11.78 -3.60 13.12
C ASN A 59 11.40 -4.11 11.73
N ARG A 60 12.34 -4.09 10.78
CA ARG A 60 12.18 -4.65 9.44
C ARG A 60 11.90 -6.14 9.52
N ASN A 61 12.67 -6.87 10.33
CA ASN A 61 12.53 -8.32 10.40
C ASN A 61 11.22 -8.72 11.10
N SER A 62 10.84 -8.08 12.21
CA SER A 62 9.59 -8.36 12.91
C SER A 62 8.37 -8.09 12.03
N PHE A 63 8.26 -6.90 11.42
CA PHE A 63 7.15 -6.55 10.54
C PHE A 63 7.00 -7.53 9.36
N ILE A 64 8.10 -7.89 8.70
CA ILE A 64 8.06 -8.79 7.53
C ILE A 64 7.74 -10.24 7.92
N GLN A 65 8.11 -10.67 9.13
CA GLN A 65 7.75 -12.00 9.62
C GLN A 65 6.25 -12.11 9.93
N GLU A 66 5.63 -11.05 10.47
CA GLU A 66 4.20 -10.99 10.75
C GLU A 66 3.32 -11.02 9.49
N LEU A 67 3.84 -10.54 8.35
CA LEU A 67 3.14 -10.63 7.07
C LEU A 67 2.89 -12.10 6.70
N GLN A 68 1.62 -12.44 6.44
CA GLN A 68 1.27 -13.76 5.93
C GLN A 68 1.85 -13.96 4.52
N ASN A 69 2.43 -15.15 4.27
CA ASN A 69 3.17 -15.49 3.04
C ASN A 69 2.30 -15.52 1.76
N ASN A 70 0.99 -15.38 1.88
CA ASN A 70 0.02 -15.57 0.81
C ASN A 70 -0.60 -14.26 0.29
N ASN A 71 -0.30 -13.11 0.90
CA ASN A 71 -0.80 -11.82 0.41
C ASN A 71 -0.19 -11.48 -0.95
N ASN A 72 -0.95 -10.81 -1.81
CA ASN A 72 -0.47 -10.43 -3.15
C ASN A 72 -0.90 -9.02 -3.57
N MET A 73 -1.58 -8.30 -2.67
CA MET A 73 -1.91 -6.89 -2.81
C MET A 73 -1.68 -6.16 -1.49
N TYR A 74 -1.29 -4.89 -1.57
CA TYR A 74 -1.08 -4.01 -0.42
C TYR A 74 -1.40 -2.55 -0.74
N ALA A 75 -1.66 -1.78 0.30
CA ALA A 75 -1.74 -0.33 0.25
C ALA A 75 -0.88 0.29 1.36
N ILE A 76 -0.20 1.39 1.04
CA ILE A 76 0.61 2.18 1.96
C ILE A 76 -0.14 3.47 2.25
N TRP A 77 -0.24 3.78 3.53
CA TRP A 77 -0.96 4.92 4.08
C TRP A 77 -0.03 5.77 4.93
N THR A 78 -0.37 7.04 5.08
CA THR A 78 0.26 7.91 6.07
C THR A 78 -0.78 8.51 6.99
N GLU A 79 -0.39 8.77 8.23
CA GLU A 79 -1.20 9.53 9.19
C GLU A 79 -0.42 10.79 9.59
N SER A 80 -1.01 11.97 9.35
CA SER A 80 -0.33 13.25 9.61
C SER A 80 -0.39 13.67 11.09
N ARG A 81 -1.37 13.16 11.83
CA ARG A 81 -1.51 13.39 13.27
C ARG A 81 -1.59 12.04 13.98
N PRO A 82 -0.65 11.72 14.87
CA PRO A 82 -0.65 10.45 15.58
C PRO A 82 -2.03 10.18 16.20
N TYR A 83 -2.57 8.98 15.99
CA TYR A 83 -3.83 8.51 16.59
C TYR A 83 -5.11 9.23 16.11
N SER A 84 -5.03 10.07 15.08
CA SER A 84 -6.21 10.70 14.45
C SER A 84 -7.14 9.70 13.75
N LYS A 85 -6.62 8.53 13.36
CA LYS A 85 -7.26 7.54 12.48
C LYS A 85 -7.65 8.11 11.12
N LEU A 86 -7.03 9.22 10.70
CA LEU A 86 -7.19 9.84 9.39
C LEU A 86 -6.02 9.43 8.50
N TRP A 87 -6.21 8.31 7.79
CA TRP A 87 -5.19 7.74 6.91
C TRP A 87 -5.30 8.26 5.49
N ASP A 88 -4.20 8.80 4.98
CA ASP A 88 -4.04 9.19 3.60
C ASP A 88 -3.44 8.05 2.77
N LEU A 89 -4.17 7.58 1.77
CA LEU A 89 -3.65 6.59 0.82
C LEU A 89 -2.54 7.20 -0.03
N LYS A 90 -1.32 6.62 0.02
CA LYS A 90 -0.18 7.07 -0.80
C LYS A 90 0.11 6.13 -1.96
N TYR A 91 -0.13 4.84 -1.78
CA TYR A 91 0.23 3.85 -2.79
C TYR A 91 -0.61 2.59 -2.68
N ILE A 92 -0.92 1.99 -3.83
CA ILE A 92 -1.47 0.64 -3.95
C ILE A 92 -0.48 -0.14 -4.80
N GLY A 93 -0.15 -1.35 -4.37
CA GLY A 93 0.77 -2.22 -5.08
C GLY A 93 0.30 -3.67 -5.09
N GLN A 94 0.80 -4.42 -6.05
CA GLN A 94 0.68 -5.88 -6.09
C GLN A 94 2.01 -6.56 -6.35
N ARG A 95 2.06 -7.84 -5.97
CA ARG A 95 3.11 -8.77 -6.38
C ARG A 95 2.56 -10.18 -6.33
N HIS A 96 3.21 -11.14 -6.99
CA HIS A 96 3.01 -12.55 -6.64
C HIS A 96 3.24 -12.75 -5.14
N SER A 97 2.50 -13.68 -4.53
CA SER A 97 2.58 -13.92 -3.08
C SER A 97 4.00 -14.20 -2.59
N THR A 98 4.77 -14.96 -3.38
CA THR A 98 6.18 -15.27 -3.11
C THR A 98 7.08 -14.04 -3.03
N GLY A 99 6.74 -12.94 -3.69
CA GLY A 99 7.56 -11.72 -3.78
C GLY A 99 7.02 -10.51 -3.02
N ILE A 100 5.87 -10.61 -2.34
CA ILE A 100 5.27 -9.43 -1.68
C ILE A 100 6.11 -8.93 -0.50
N LYS A 101 6.73 -9.84 0.25
CA LYS A 101 7.58 -9.51 1.41
C LYS A 101 8.78 -8.68 0.97
N ASP A 102 9.47 -9.12 -0.07
CA ASP A 102 10.59 -8.36 -0.63
C ASP A 102 10.14 -7.02 -1.20
N ARG A 103 8.97 -6.98 -1.85
CA ARG A 103 8.44 -5.72 -2.36
C ARG A 103 8.15 -4.72 -1.24
N LEU A 104 7.49 -5.15 -0.17
CA LEU A 104 7.21 -4.31 1.01
C LEU A 104 8.51 -3.92 1.72
N ARG A 105 9.43 -4.86 1.90
CA ARG A 105 10.79 -4.58 2.42
C ARG A 105 11.46 -3.46 1.62
N ASN A 106 11.42 -3.55 0.30
CA ASN A 106 12.05 -2.57 -0.58
C ASN A 106 11.39 -1.19 -0.53
N HIS A 107 10.07 -1.13 -0.33
CA HIS A 107 9.32 0.13 -0.30
C HIS A 107 9.34 0.81 1.06
N LEU A 108 9.31 0.04 2.15
CA LEU A 108 9.22 0.55 3.51
C LEU A 108 10.58 0.74 4.16
N PHE A 109 11.57 -0.07 3.77
CA PHE A 109 12.87 -0.12 4.43
C PHE A 109 14.08 0.07 3.50
N GLY A 110 13.87 0.11 2.18
CA GLY A 110 14.97 0.17 1.22
C GLY A 110 15.85 -1.10 1.27
N ALA A 111 15.62 -2.04 0.34
CA ALA A 111 16.49 -3.22 0.16
C ALA A 111 17.97 -2.81 0.16
N PRO A 112 18.90 -3.70 0.59
CA PRO A 112 20.25 -3.35 1.00
C PRO A 112 20.83 -2.36 -0.01
N PHE A 113 20.95 -1.12 0.44
CA PHE A 113 21.53 -0.06 -0.33
C PHE A 113 22.94 -0.51 -0.67
N GLY A 114 23.14 -0.96 -1.91
CA GLY A 114 24.48 -0.96 -2.49
C GLY A 114 24.98 0.47 -2.37
N GLU A 115 26.20 0.62 -1.85
CA GLU A 115 26.88 1.90 -1.73
C GLU A 115 26.69 2.72 -3.02
N GLY A 116 26.19 3.96 -2.87
CA GLY A 116 26.02 4.90 -3.99
C GLY A 116 24.71 4.86 -4.80
N LYS A 117 23.72 4.01 -4.48
CA LYS A 117 22.45 3.98 -5.24
C LYS A 117 21.35 4.87 -4.62
N LYS A 118 20.84 5.83 -5.41
CA LYS A 118 19.71 6.70 -5.04
C LYS A 118 18.48 5.88 -4.63
N PRO A 119 17.74 6.32 -3.58
CA PRO A 119 16.46 5.73 -3.21
C PRO A 119 15.50 5.59 -4.39
N LYS A 120 14.85 4.43 -4.52
CA LYS A 120 13.72 4.29 -5.46
C LYS A 120 12.60 5.24 -5.05
N SER A 121 11.87 5.79 -6.02
CA SER A 121 10.85 6.82 -5.81
C SER A 121 9.84 6.53 -4.70
N LYS A 122 9.46 5.26 -4.51
CA LYS A 122 8.52 4.87 -3.45
C LYS A 122 9.12 4.89 -2.04
N PHE A 123 10.39 4.52 -1.90
CA PHE A 123 11.09 4.65 -0.63
C PHE A 123 11.36 6.12 -0.30
N LYS A 124 11.67 6.95 -1.32
CA LYS A 124 11.76 8.41 -1.13
C LYS A 124 10.48 9.00 -0.51
N ASN A 125 9.30 8.58 -0.98
CA ASN A 125 8.04 9.03 -0.38
C ASN A 125 7.89 8.65 1.11
N ILE A 126 8.47 7.52 1.54
CA ILE A 126 8.51 7.14 2.95
C ILE A 126 9.42 8.10 3.73
N ILE A 127 10.63 8.35 3.22
CA ILE A 127 11.57 9.33 3.80
C ILE A 127 10.88 10.69 3.95
N ASP A 128 10.29 11.20 2.88
CA ASP A 128 9.62 12.51 2.88
C ASP A 128 8.45 12.56 3.90
N SER A 129 7.74 11.45 4.07
CA SER A 129 6.64 11.33 5.04
C SER A 129 7.17 11.32 6.48
N LEU A 130 8.23 10.56 6.77
CA LEU A 130 8.86 10.50 8.08
C LEU A 130 9.49 11.86 8.46
N ASN A 131 10.20 12.49 7.52
CA ASN A 131 10.74 13.85 7.67
C ASN A 131 9.63 14.87 7.98
N SER A 132 8.43 14.67 7.43
CA SER A 132 7.25 15.50 7.72
C SER A 132 6.53 15.13 9.03
N GLY A 133 7.09 14.22 9.83
CA GLY A 133 6.53 13.76 11.10
C GLY A 133 5.33 12.80 10.94
N LYS A 134 5.09 12.27 9.74
CA LYS A 134 3.94 11.40 9.46
C LYS A 134 4.24 9.95 9.79
N MET A 135 3.27 9.26 10.37
CA MET A 135 3.32 7.82 10.62
C MET A 135 2.95 7.05 9.36
N ILE A 136 3.52 5.85 9.19
CA ILE A 136 3.28 4.99 8.03
C ILE A 136 2.48 3.76 8.45
N TYR A 137 1.53 3.37 7.61
CA TYR A 137 0.72 2.18 7.82
C TYR A 137 0.59 1.37 6.53
N VAL A 138 0.32 0.08 6.67
CA VAL A 138 0.16 -0.84 5.55
C VAL A 138 -1.06 -1.72 5.76
N SER A 139 -1.91 -1.80 4.74
CA SER A 139 -2.94 -2.84 4.63
C SER A 139 -2.57 -3.81 3.52
N TYR A 140 -2.99 -5.06 3.65
CA TYR A 140 -2.66 -6.13 2.69
C TYR A 140 -3.76 -7.16 2.65
N VAL A 141 -3.90 -7.79 1.48
CA VAL A 141 -4.90 -8.81 1.21
C VAL A 141 -4.38 -9.83 0.20
N GLN A 142 -4.88 -11.05 0.29
CA GLN A 142 -4.72 -12.06 -0.74
C GLN A 142 -5.93 -12.07 -1.67
N VAL A 143 -5.69 -11.94 -2.96
CA VAL A 143 -6.65 -12.17 -4.05
C VAL A 143 -6.35 -13.51 -4.71
N SER A 144 -7.38 -14.31 -5.01
CA SER A 144 -7.25 -15.62 -5.63
C SER A 144 -8.33 -15.79 -6.72
N PRO A 145 -7.97 -16.22 -7.95
CA PRO A 145 -6.62 -16.55 -8.42
C PRO A 145 -5.72 -15.31 -8.49
N GLU A 146 -4.39 -15.50 -8.37
CA GLU A 146 -3.43 -14.39 -8.36
C GLU A 146 -3.47 -13.55 -9.65
N SER A 147 -3.91 -14.13 -10.77
CA SER A 147 -4.02 -13.44 -12.06
C SER A 147 -4.92 -12.20 -11.99
N LEU A 148 -5.89 -12.16 -11.07
CA LEU A 148 -6.81 -11.04 -10.92
C LEU A 148 -6.20 -9.83 -10.22
N ARG A 149 -5.07 -9.98 -9.50
CA ARG A 149 -4.48 -8.89 -8.70
C ARG A 149 -4.16 -7.64 -9.51
N THR A 150 -3.72 -7.79 -10.76
CA THR A 150 -3.37 -6.67 -11.65
C THR A 150 -4.62 -5.88 -12.03
N PHE A 151 -5.71 -6.57 -12.37
CA PHE A 151 -6.99 -5.93 -12.67
C PHE A 151 -7.52 -5.17 -11.46
N ILE A 152 -7.49 -5.80 -10.28
CA ILE A 152 -7.96 -5.18 -9.03
C ILE A 152 -7.11 -3.95 -8.68
N GLU A 153 -5.78 -4.05 -8.76
CA GLU A 153 -4.87 -2.92 -8.52
C GLU A 153 -5.20 -1.73 -9.43
N HIS A 154 -5.24 -1.96 -10.75
CA HIS A 154 -5.54 -0.91 -11.72
C HIS A 154 -6.91 -0.26 -11.46
N SER A 155 -7.92 -1.08 -11.18
CA SER A 155 -9.26 -0.60 -10.88
C SER A 155 -9.28 0.28 -9.63
N LEU A 156 -8.62 -0.14 -8.54
CA LEU A 156 -8.53 0.64 -7.31
C LEU A 156 -7.75 1.94 -7.50
N ILE A 157 -6.68 1.94 -8.28
CA ILE A 157 -5.93 3.16 -8.64
C ILE A 157 -6.83 4.13 -9.41
N CYS A 158 -7.59 3.64 -10.40
CA CYS A 158 -8.54 4.45 -11.16
C CYS A 158 -9.63 5.04 -10.27
N ILE A 159 -10.22 4.24 -9.38
CA ILE A 159 -11.20 4.69 -8.41
C ILE A 159 -10.63 5.79 -7.51
N ASN A 160 -9.39 5.61 -7.03
CA ASN A 160 -8.75 6.58 -6.15
C ASN A 160 -8.40 7.89 -6.87
N LYS A 161 -7.91 7.82 -8.12
CA LYS A 161 -7.65 9.00 -8.95
C LYS A 161 -8.92 9.80 -9.21
N LYS A 162 -10.04 9.12 -9.48
CA LYS A 162 -11.35 9.77 -9.66
C LYS A 162 -11.87 10.37 -8.36
N ARG A 163 -11.71 9.69 -7.22
CA ARG A 163 -12.02 10.24 -5.88
C ARG A 163 -11.23 11.51 -5.56
N ALA A 164 -9.93 11.53 -5.86
CA ALA A 164 -9.12 12.73 -5.67
C ALA A 164 -9.58 13.91 -6.55
N LYS A 165 -10.22 13.64 -7.69
CA LYS A 165 -10.76 14.65 -8.60
C LYS A 165 -12.20 15.07 -8.26
N LEU A 166 -12.94 14.26 -7.53
CA LEU A 166 -14.35 14.45 -7.23
C LEU A 166 -14.50 14.52 -5.70
N CYS A 167 -14.57 15.72 -5.13
CA CYS A 167 -14.90 15.86 -3.71
C CYS A 167 -16.34 15.35 -3.49
N GLY A 168 -16.53 14.28 -2.69
CA GLY A 168 -17.88 13.85 -2.25
C GLY A 168 -18.23 12.36 -2.44
N THR A 169 -18.91 11.82 -1.43
CA THR A 169 -19.27 10.42 -1.18
C THR A 169 -20.25 9.84 -2.22
N VAL A 170 -20.19 8.50 -2.41
CA VAL A 170 -20.94 7.64 -3.37
C VAL A 170 -20.34 7.57 -4.79
N MET A 171 -19.13 7.00 -4.91
CA MET A 171 -18.40 6.96 -6.19
C MET A 171 -18.12 5.57 -6.75
N VAL A 172 -18.16 4.50 -5.95
CA VAL A 172 -17.61 3.20 -6.39
C VAL A 172 -18.47 2.56 -7.48
N LEU A 173 -19.79 2.49 -7.30
CA LEU A 173 -20.72 1.96 -8.31
C LEU A 173 -20.72 2.80 -9.59
N LYS A 174 -20.83 4.13 -9.49
CA LYS A 174 -20.78 5.03 -10.65
C LYS A 174 -19.47 4.91 -11.43
N ILE A 175 -18.33 4.79 -10.73
CA ILE A 175 -17.03 4.66 -11.40
C ILE A 175 -16.93 3.33 -12.15
N LEU A 176 -17.44 2.24 -11.59
CA LEU A 176 -17.42 0.93 -12.24
C LEU A 176 -18.30 0.91 -13.49
N THR A 177 -19.50 1.50 -13.42
CA THR A 177 -20.36 1.64 -14.60
C THR A 177 -19.69 2.45 -15.71
N GLU A 178 -18.96 3.52 -15.36
CA GLU A 178 -18.25 4.35 -16.35
C GLU A 178 -17.00 3.66 -16.91
N ILE A 179 -16.24 2.91 -16.09
CA ILE A 179 -15.12 2.09 -16.58
C ILE A 179 -15.64 1.02 -17.54
N TYR A 180 -16.75 0.35 -17.21
CA TYR A 180 -17.35 -0.67 -18.06
C TYR A 180 -17.87 -0.08 -19.39
N LYS A 181 -18.50 1.09 -19.37
CA LYS A 181 -18.91 1.80 -20.60
C LYS A 181 -17.72 2.15 -21.50
N SER A 182 -16.59 2.58 -20.92
CA SER A 182 -15.37 2.89 -21.69
C SER A 182 -14.66 1.67 -22.27
N TYR A 183 -14.99 0.47 -21.79
CA TYR A 183 -14.42 -0.80 -22.25
C TYR A 183 -15.39 -1.63 -23.13
N LYS A 184 -16.55 -1.08 -23.51
CA LYS A 184 -17.39 -1.75 -24.51
C LYS A 184 -16.58 -1.85 -25.81
N PRO A 185 -16.36 -3.06 -26.35
CA PRO A 185 -15.80 -3.19 -27.68
C PRO A 185 -16.77 -2.49 -28.64
N GLN A 186 -16.22 -1.65 -29.53
CA GLN A 186 -17.01 -1.14 -30.64
C GLN A 186 -17.33 -2.34 -31.52
N VAL A 187 -18.58 -2.76 -31.47
CA VAL A 187 -19.17 -3.72 -32.40
C VAL A 187 -19.41 -2.99 -33.71
#